data_AF-A0A401L2N1-F1
#
_entry.id   AF-A0A401L2N1-F1
#
_cell.length_a   1.000
_cell.length_b   1.000
_cell.length_c   1.000
_cell.angle_alpha   90.00
_cell.angle_beta   90.00
_cell.angle_gamma   90.00
#
_symmetry.space_group_name_H-M   'P 1'
#
loop_
_entity.id
_entity.type
_entity.pdbx_description
1 polymer ?
#
loop_
_entity_poly.entity_id
_entity_poly.type
_entity_poly.pdbx_seq_one_letter_code
_entity_poly.pdbx_strand_id
1 'polypeptide(L)'
;MSSMELGWELPFPTKLWEAKDPEIWIRRFGEYFGVSAFPFTNDLLQRPRGLAAASLTMATQQVMTEAPGTELSAALEASPFAAFCVLANLDTLVRDFTRCYYQMPPSYSDPNPFHILTQSQTKSVYMAIRNIGNIVKDAATASDSPQSFQWRTNSLFIVYLQVNLCRPDQLLIGGIVDNSLIAGLAASTHLMRGNFVAVRRSAPLLAPRLGSNEGVLALLSELSAALASIFSDDSQNVSYEAPWVTVTSYGVLLCIWGALRCATTEIRDHLNTFNELPRTSEPCMLIFNALIEATLLYSPATRRDRDARDPRLWSTDREVFSTLLEQGQLLFADLVKTFCQQRLVWSIGPSMLAVLREIPDATTCDSE
;
A
#
# COMPACT_ATOMS: atom_id res chain seq x y z
N MET A 1 37.22 1.70 1.86
CA MET A 1 36.46 0.61 1.20
C MET A 1 35.27 1.25 0.51
N SER A 2 35.10 0.97 -0.78
CA SER A 2 34.14 1.64 -1.69
C SER A 2 32.69 1.24 -1.37
N SER A 3 31.80 2.23 -1.30
CA SER A 3 30.36 2.08 -1.02
C SER A 3 29.54 1.59 -2.23
N MET A 4 30.13 0.76 -3.10
CA MET A 4 29.51 0.30 -4.35
C MET A 4 29.53 -1.21 -4.57
N GLU A 5 29.99 -2.00 -3.60
CA GLU A 5 29.71 -3.43 -3.61
C GLU A 5 28.38 -3.66 -2.88
N LEU A 6 27.28 -3.51 -3.63
CA LEU A 6 26.03 -4.19 -3.30
C LEU A 6 26.31 -5.69 -3.42
N GLY A 7 26.89 -6.26 -2.36
CA GLY A 7 26.94 -7.69 -2.17
C GLY A 7 25.51 -8.16 -2.04
N TRP A 8 24.93 -8.62 -3.16
CA TRP A 8 23.72 -9.42 -3.09
C TRP A 8 24.04 -10.62 -2.21
N GLU A 9 23.51 -10.65 -0.99
CA GLU A 9 23.52 -11.87 -0.20
C GLU A 9 22.70 -12.90 -0.98
N LEU A 10 23.40 -13.75 -1.72
CA LEU A 10 22.78 -14.85 -2.44
C LEU A 10 22.07 -15.73 -1.40
N PRO A 11 20.86 -16.23 -1.70
CA PRO A 11 20.03 -16.98 -0.75
C PRO A 11 20.66 -18.31 -0.27
N PHE A 12 21.82 -18.66 -0.82
CA PHE A 12 22.59 -19.84 -0.46
C PHE A 12 24.09 -19.49 -0.32
N PRO A 13 24.84 -20.23 0.51
CA PRO A 13 26.30 -20.13 0.57
C PRO A 13 26.93 -20.14 -0.83
N THR A 14 27.94 -19.30 -1.09
CA THR A 14 28.60 -19.18 -2.41
C THR A 14 29.04 -20.54 -2.97
N LYS A 15 29.44 -21.46 -2.08
CA LYS A 15 29.82 -22.84 -2.39
C LYS A 15 28.71 -23.67 -3.06
N LEU A 16 27.43 -23.32 -2.93
CA LEU A 16 26.32 -23.96 -3.63
C LEU A 16 26.23 -23.47 -5.09
N TRP A 17 26.44 -22.17 -5.33
CA TRP A 17 26.46 -21.57 -6.66
C TRP A 17 27.70 -21.94 -7.48
N GLU A 18 28.79 -22.29 -6.80
CA GLU A 18 30.03 -22.80 -7.41
C GLU A 18 30.00 -24.32 -7.68
N ALA A 19 28.84 -24.97 -7.63
CA ALA A 19 28.74 -26.38 -7.98
C ALA A 19 29.01 -26.59 -9.47
N LYS A 20 29.93 -27.51 -9.80
CA LYS A 20 30.36 -27.79 -11.19
C LYS A 20 29.33 -28.59 -11.98
N ASP A 21 28.47 -29.33 -11.28
CA ASP A 21 27.43 -30.15 -11.86
C ASP A 21 26.20 -30.24 -10.92
N PRO A 22 25.03 -30.68 -11.44
CA PRO A 22 23.79 -30.75 -10.67
C PRO A 22 23.83 -31.72 -9.49
N GLU A 23 24.61 -32.80 -9.59
CA GLU A 23 24.72 -33.83 -8.53
C GLU A 23 25.48 -33.29 -7.31
N ILE A 24 26.56 -32.54 -7.53
CA ILE A 24 27.31 -31.84 -6.48
C ILE A 24 26.44 -30.75 -5.85
N TRP A 25 25.60 -30.08 -6.63
CA TRP A 25 24.67 -29.06 -6.13
C TRP A 25 23.67 -29.68 -5.14
N ILE A 26 22.99 -30.76 -5.53
CA ILE A 26 21.98 -31.46 -4.72
C ILE A 26 22.59 -32.01 -3.43
N ARG A 27 23.79 -32.61 -3.52
CA ARG A 27 24.50 -33.12 -2.33
C ARG A 27 24.84 -32.00 -1.34
N ARG A 28 25.44 -30.91 -1.82
CA ARG A 28 25.79 -29.74 -0.98
C ARG A 28 24.53 -29.12 -0.37
N PHE A 29 23.45 -29.08 -1.13
CA PHE A 29 22.17 -28.56 -0.65
C PHE A 29 21.64 -29.41 0.51
N GLY A 30 21.68 -30.73 0.41
CA GLY A 30 21.34 -31.65 1.50
C GLY A 30 22.23 -31.50 2.74
N GLU A 31 23.52 -31.22 2.55
CA GLU A 31 24.50 -30.97 3.62
C GLU A 31 24.24 -29.65 4.37
N TYR A 32 23.86 -28.57 3.66
CA TYR A 32 23.58 -27.26 4.27
C TYR A 32 22.22 -27.17 4.95
N PHE A 33 21.21 -27.87 4.42
CA PHE A 33 19.82 -27.75 4.87
C PHE A 33 19.30 -29.00 5.60
N GLY A 34 20.17 -29.97 5.88
CA GLY A 34 19.91 -31.02 6.88
C GLY A 34 18.89 -32.09 6.49
N VAL A 35 18.78 -32.46 5.21
CA VAL A 35 17.80 -33.48 4.75
C VAL A 35 18.29 -34.93 4.96
N SER A 36 19.32 -35.15 5.78
CA SER A 36 19.86 -36.48 6.04
C SER A 36 19.77 -36.84 7.53
N ALA A 37 18.89 -37.80 7.83
CA ALA A 37 18.79 -38.58 9.07
C ALA A 37 18.25 -37.89 10.34
N PHE A 38 16.93 -37.73 10.45
CA PHE A 38 16.25 -37.67 11.76
C PHE A 38 14.97 -38.52 11.76
N PRO A 39 14.79 -39.46 12.70
CA PRO A 39 13.54 -40.20 12.86
C PRO A 39 12.50 -39.27 13.48
N PHE A 40 11.46 -38.97 12.71
CA PHE A 40 10.32 -38.13 13.09
C PHE A 40 9.55 -38.76 14.26
N THR A 41 9.52 -38.07 15.41
CA THR A 41 8.47 -38.25 16.41
C THR A 41 8.07 -36.90 17.03
N ASN A 42 6.75 -36.72 17.15
CA ASN A 42 6.00 -35.72 17.93
C ASN A 42 5.51 -34.42 17.26
N ASP A 43 4.59 -34.60 16.31
CA ASP A 43 3.15 -34.27 16.41
C ASP A 43 2.62 -32.83 16.54
N LEU A 44 3.45 -31.78 16.61
CA LEU A 44 2.91 -30.39 16.51
C LEU A 44 3.66 -29.45 15.57
N LEU A 45 4.76 -29.91 14.94
CA LEU A 45 5.63 -29.09 14.10
C LEU A 45 5.89 -29.65 12.68
N GLN A 46 5.29 -30.78 12.32
CA GLN A 46 5.73 -31.61 11.18
C GLN A 46 4.62 -31.90 10.16
N ARG A 47 4.11 -30.88 9.46
CA ARG A 47 3.82 -31.09 8.03
C ARG A 47 5.17 -30.96 7.31
N PRO A 48 5.50 -31.77 6.29
CA PRO A 48 6.68 -31.50 5.48
C PRO A 48 6.56 -30.07 4.94
N ARG A 49 7.30 -29.15 5.55
CA ARG A 49 7.43 -27.77 5.09
C ARG A 49 8.48 -27.89 3.99
N GLY A 50 8.03 -28.02 2.74
CA GLY A 50 8.92 -28.16 1.59
C GLY A 50 10.07 -27.17 1.61
N LEU A 51 11.12 -27.44 0.85
CA LEU A 51 12.34 -26.62 0.79
C LEU A 51 12.07 -25.12 0.59
N ALA A 52 10.95 -24.79 -0.06
CA ALA A 52 10.46 -23.44 -0.25
C ALA A 52 10.16 -22.67 1.05
N ALA A 53 9.75 -23.36 2.12
CA ALA A 53 9.47 -22.77 3.43
C ALA A 53 10.71 -22.71 4.36
N ALA A 54 11.88 -23.16 3.88
CA ALA A 54 13.12 -23.17 4.67
C ALA A 54 13.76 -21.78 4.83
N SER A 55 13.47 -20.84 3.92
CA SER A 55 13.92 -19.45 4.03
C SER A 55 12.88 -18.47 3.50
N LEU A 56 12.90 -17.24 4.04
CA LEU A 56 11.98 -16.19 3.61
C LEU A 56 12.17 -15.84 2.12
N THR A 57 13.41 -15.83 1.64
CA THR A 57 13.71 -15.55 0.23
C THR A 57 13.18 -16.63 -0.69
N MET A 58 13.33 -17.92 -0.33
CA MET A 58 12.78 -19.02 -1.12
C MET A 58 11.25 -19.02 -1.12
N ALA A 59 10.63 -18.73 0.04
CA ALA A 59 9.19 -18.62 0.16
C ALA A 59 8.67 -17.50 -0.75
N THR A 60 9.33 -16.34 -0.71
CA THR A 60 9.01 -15.16 -1.54
C THR A 60 9.16 -15.48 -3.03
N GLN A 61 10.26 -16.11 -3.45
CA GLN A 61 10.47 -16.50 -4.84
C GLN A 61 9.44 -17.54 -5.32
N GLN A 62 9.07 -18.49 -4.48
CA GLN A 62 8.10 -19.53 -4.84
C GLN A 62 6.69 -18.95 -5.00
N VAL A 63 6.26 -18.03 -4.14
CA VAL A 63 4.95 -17.37 -4.34
C VAL A 63 4.92 -16.49 -5.58
N MET A 64 6.07 -16.02 -6.07
CA MET A 64 6.19 -15.27 -7.32
C MET A 64 6.05 -16.15 -8.59
N THR A 65 5.92 -17.47 -8.44
CA THR A 65 5.66 -18.39 -9.54
C THR A 65 4.16 -18.59 -9.77
N GLU A 66 3.79 -19.15 -10.93
CA GLU A 66 2.37 -19.39 -11.26
C GLU A 66 1.73 -20.48 -10.41
N ALA A 67 2.53 -21.40 -9.86
CA ALA A 67 2.07 -22.54 -9.09
C ALA A 67 3.00 -22.72 -7.88
N PRO A 68 2.75 -22.02 -6.74
CA PRO A 68 3.52 -22.24 -5.53
C PRO A 68 3.35 -23.68 -5.04
N GLY A 69 4.41 -24.25 -4.46
CA GLY A 69 4.35 -25.61 -3.91
C GLY A 69 3.23 -25.74 -2.88
N THR A 70 2.47 -26.84 -2.93
CA THR A 70 1.32 -27.09 -2.04
C THR A 70 1.71 -27.06 -0.56
N GLU A 71 2.93 -27.48 -0.24
CA GLU A 71 3.49 -27.45 1.12
C GLU A 71 3.74 -26.01 1.61
N LEU A 72 4.18 -25.11 0.72
CA LEU A 72 4.36 -23.70 1.05
C LEU A 72 3.00 -23.03 1.25
N SER A 73 2.04 -23.25 0.35
CA SER A 73 0.69 -22.72 0.49
C SER A 73 0.04 -23.16 1.81
N ALA A 74 0.12 -24.45 2.14
CA ALA A 74 -0.38 -24.97 3.42
C ALA A 74 0.34 -24.38 4.64
N ALA A 75 1.64 -24.08 4.54
CA ALA A 75 2.39 -23.44 5.62
C ALA A 75 1.99 -21.96 5.80
N LEU A 76 1.72 -21.26 4.70
CA LEU A 76 1.24 -19.88 4.72
C LEU A 76 -0.19 -19.81 5.23
N GLU A 77 -1.09 -20.68 4.77
CA GLU A 77 -2.48 -20.82 5.28
C GLU A 77 -2.54 -21.08 6.78
N ALA A 78 -1.57 -21.82 7.32
CA ALA A 78 -1.52 -22.14 8.75
C ALA A 78 -1.03 -20.97 9.62
N SER A 79 -0.42 -19.92 9.06
CA SER A 79 0.20 -18.85 9.83
C SER A 79 0.05 -17.46 9.18
N PRO A 80 -0.81 -16.57 9.74
CA PRO A 80 -0.92 -15.20 9.25
C PRO A 80 0.39 -14.42 9.38
N PHE A 81 1.21 -14.74 10.40
CA PHE A 81 2.52 -14.12 10.57
C PHE A 81 3.51 -14.53 9.47
N ALA A 82 3.49 -15.79 9.04
CA ALA A 82 4.34 -16.23 7.94
C ALA A 82 3.94 -15.54 6.62
N ALA A 83 2.63 -15.47 6.35
CA ALA A 83 2.10 -14.69 5.21
C ALA A 83 2.52 -13.21 5.29
N PHE A 84 2.42 -12.58 6.47
CA PHE A 84 2.88 -11.21 6.69
C PHE A 84 4.37 -11.04 6.37
N CYS A 85 5.23 -11.96 6.82
CA CYS A 85 6.67 -11.87 6.56
C CYS A 85 6.98 -11.90 5.06
N VAL A 86 6.31 -12.76 4.30
CA VAL A 86 6.47 -12.82 2.83
C VAL A 86 5.98 -11.52 2.19
N LEU A 87 4.83 -10.99 2.61
CA LEU A 87 4.31 -9.71 2.14
C LEU A 87 5.27 -8.54 2.45
N ALA A 88 5.83 -8.48 3.65
CA ALA A 88 6.80 -7.45 4.04
C ALA A 88 8.10 -7.53 3.24
N ASN A 89 8.54 -8.75 2.87
CA ASN A 89 9.68 -8.95 1.98
C ASN A 89 9.37 -8.42 0.56
N LEU A 90 8.16 -8.70 0.04
CA LEU A 90 7.70 -8.16 -1.24
C LEU A 90 7.63 -6.62 -1.22
N ASP A 91 7.16 -6.00 -0.14
CA ASP A 91 7.16 -4.53 0.00
C ASP A 91 8.58 -3.95 -0.04
N THR A 92 9.51 -4.57 0.70
CA THR A 92 10.92 -4.16 0.68
C THR A 92 11.49 -4.24 -0.74
N LEU A 93 11.22 -5.34 -1.44
CA LEU A 93 11.63 -5.54 -2.83
C LEU A 93 11.06 -4.47 -3.77
N VAL A 94 9.77 -4.14 -3.66
CA VAL A 94 9.12 -3.08 -4.46
C VAL A 94 9.72 -1.71 -4.15
N ARG A 95 9.99 -1.42 -2.88
CA ARG A 95 10.65 -0.17 -2.45
C ARG A 95 12.06 -0.06 -3.00
N ASP A 96 12.82 -1.14 -3.03
CA ASP A 96 14.18 -1.17 -3.60
C ASP A 96 14.15 -0.95 -5.11
N PHE A 97 13.22 -1.61 -5.83
CA PHE A 97 13.04 -1.35 -7.26
C PHE A 97 12.64 0.09 -7.53
N THR A 98 11.76 0.66 -6.71
CA THR A 98 11.35 2.07 -6.78
C THR A 98 12.54 3.01 -6.58
N ARG A 99 13.38 2.74 -5.57
CA ARG A 99 14.59 3.51 -5.28
C ARG A 99 15.57 3.47 -6.46
N CYS A 100 15.82 2.28 -7.01
CA CYS A 100 16.66 2.10 -8.18
C CYS A 100 16.10 2.82 -9.41
N TYR A 101 14.78 2.76 -9.63
CA TYR A 101 14.11 3.42 -10.74
C TYR A 101 14.32 4.95 -10.71
N TYR A 102 14.12 5.59 -9.55
CA TYR A 102 14.33 7.04 -9.41
C TYR A 102 15.80 7.48 -9.48
N GLN A 103 16.75 6.56 -9.39
CA GLN A 103 18.18 6.84 -9.59
C GLN A 103 18.61 6.72 -11.05
N MET A 104 17.79 6.13 -11.92
CA MET A 104 18.07 6.04 -13.35
C MET A 104 17.67 7.34 -14.07
N PRO A 105 18.35 7.70 -15.18
CA PRO A 105 17.92 8.81 -16.02
C PRO A 105 16.48 8.60 -16.50
N PRO A 106 15.65 9.65 -16.58
CA PRO A 106 14.25 9.52 -16.98
C PRO A 106 14.16 8.90 -18.38
N SER A 107 13.60 7.69 -18.45
CA SER A 107 13.22 7.04 -19.72
C SER A 107 11.83 7.53 -20.10
N TYR A 108 11.69 8.13 -21.29
CA TYR A 108 10.45 8.77 -21.75
C TYR A 108 9.36 7.78 -22.21
N SER A 109 9.59 6.47 -22.10
CA SER A 109 8.82 5.47 -22.85
C SER A 109 8.44 4.24 -22.04
N ASP A 110 7.69 4.40 -20.96
CA ASP A 110 6.92 3.26 -20.44
C ASP A 110 5.49 3.66 -20.01
N PRO A 111 4.44 3.27 -20.76
CA PRO A 111 3.04 3.57 -20.47
C PRO A 111 2.39 2.59 -19.48
N ASN A 112 3.18 1.85 -18.69
CA ASN A 112 2.64 0.87 -17.74
C ASN A 112 2.23 1.56 -16.42
N PRO A 113 1.03 1.31 -15.86
CA PRO A 113 0.72 1.74 -14.48
C PRO A 113 1.75 1.25 -13.45
N PHE A 114 2.47 0.16 -13.75
CA PHE A 114 3.57 -0.42 -12.98
C PHE A 114 4.95 -0.09 -13.56
N HIS A 115 5.17 1.14 -14.01
CA HIS A 115 6.38 1.66 -14.68
C HIS A 115 7.71 1.43 -13.95
N ILE A 116 7.69 1.06 -12.68
CA ILE A 116 8.88 0.81 -11.84
C ILE A 116 9.51 -0.55 -12.16
N LEU A 117 8.72 -1.51 -12.62
CA LEU A 117 9.11 -2.91 -12.82
C LEU A 117 9.07 -3.28 -14.30
N THR A 118 9.97 -4.19 -14.71
CA THR A 118 9.86 -4.82 -16.03
C THR A 118 8.59 -5.66 -16.12
N GLN A 119 8.10 -5.94 -17.33
CA GLN A 119 6.90 -6.77 -17.52
C GLN A 119 7.01 -8.14 -16.82
N SER A 120 8.20 -8.76 -16.82
CA SER A 120 8.42 -10.03 -16.13
C SER A 120 8.40 -9.88 -14.60
N GLN A 121 8.99 -8.82 -14.06
CA GLN A 121 8.95 -8.51 -12.62
C GLN A 121 7.52 -8.19 -12.15
N THR A 122 6.77 -7.38 -12.90
CA THR A 122 5.36 -7.08 -12.63
C THR A 122 4.53 -8.35 -12.61
N LYS A 123 4.73 -9.25 -13.58
CA LYS A 123 4.06 -10.56 -13.60
C LYS A 123 4.37 -11.35 -12.33
N SER A 124 5.64 -11.46 -11.95
CA SER A 124 6.07 -12.22 -10.77
C SER A 124 5.52 -11.65 -9.45
N VAL A 125 5.57 -10.33 -9.26
CA VAL A 125 5.02 -9.69 -8.05
C VAL A 125 3.49 -9.82 -8.01
N TYR A 126 2.83 -9.65 -9.17
CA TYR A 126 1.39 -9.86 -9.28
C TYR A 126 0.99 -11.31 -8.93
N MET A 127 1.75 -12.31 -9.38
CA MET A 127 1.50 -13.70 -9.00
C MET A 127 1.65 -13.91 -7.49
N ALA A 128 2.65 -13.30 -6.85
CA ALA A 128 2.80 -13.37 -5.40
C ALA A 128 1.61 -12.75 -4.65
N ILE A 129 1.18 -11.55 -5.07
CA ILE A 129 0.01 -10.87 -4.53
C ILE A 129 -1.24 -11.73 -4.69
N ARG A 130 -1.44 -12.33 -5.87
CA ARG A 130 -2.58 -13.21 -6.15
C ARG A 130 -2.57 -14.47 -5.29
N ASN A 131 -1.42 -15.14 -5.21
CA ASN A 131 -1.28 -16.40 -4.48
C ASN A 131 -1.51 -16.20 -2.98
N ILE A 132 -0.90 -15.18 -2.38
CA ILE A 132 -1.13 -14.84 -0.96
C ILE A 132 -2.53 -14.26 -0.76
N GLY A 133 -3.02 -13.46 -1.71
CA GLY A 133 -4.36 -12.86 -1.65
C GLY A 133 -5.48 -13.89 -1.59
N ASN A 134 -5.36 -15.01 -2.31
CA ASN A 134 -6.32 -16.11 -2.21
C ASN A 134 -6.32 -16.72 -0.81
N ILE A 135 -5.14 -17.02 -0.25
CA ILE A 135 -5.00 -17.55 1.11
C ILE A 135 -5.64 -16.60 2.14
N VAL A 136 -5.32 -15.31 2.02
CA VAL A 136 -5.79 -14.27 2.94
C VAL A 136 -7.29 -14.07 2.82
N LYS A 137 -7.87 -14.08 1.61
CA LYS A 137 -9.31 -13.94 1.39
C LYS A 137 -10.09 -15.09 2.03
N ASP A 138 -9.63 -16.32 1.82
CA ASP A 138 -10.27 -17.51 2.38
C ASP A 138 -10.16 -17.52 3.92
N ALA A 139 -9.02 -17.10 4.47
CA ALA A 139 -8.80 -17.03 5.92
C ALA A 139 -9.51 -15.85 6.60
N ALA A 140 -9.61 -14.69 5.96
CA ALA A 140 -10.24 -13.49 6.52
C ALA A 140 -11.77 -13.57 6.55
N THR A 141 -12.38 -14.39 5.68
CA THR A 141 -13.84 -14.61 5.67
C THR A 141 -14.31 -15.57 6.78
N ALA A 142 -13.39 -16.31 7.41
CA ALA A 142 -13.66 -17.11 8.58
C ALA A 142 -13.64 -16.24 9.85
N SER A 143 -14.72 -15.48 10.09
CA SER A 143 -14.87 -14.50 11.17
C SER A 143 -14.66 -15.06 12.58
N ASP A 144 -14.84 -16.37 12.75
CA ASP A 144 -14.82 -17.04 14.06
C ASP A 144 -13.39 -17.42 14.51
N SER A 145 -12.36 -17.16 13.70
CA SER A 145 -10.98 -17.50 14.05
C SER A 145 -10.34 -16.47 14.98
N PRO A 146 -9.54 -16.90 15.99
CA PRO A 146 -8.80 -15.99 16.86
C PRO A 146 -7.71 -15.19 16.13
N GLN A 147 -7.44 -15.54 14.87
CA GLN A 147 -6.44 -14.92 14.00
C GLN A 147 -7.05 -13.94 12.99
N SER A 148 -8.37 -13.72 13.02
CA SER A 148 -9.10 -12.88 12.07
C SER A 148 -8.50 -11.47 11.90
N PHE A 149 -8.07 -10.84 13.00
CA PHE A 149 -7.39 -9.53 12.97
C PHE A 149 -6.05 -9.57 12.23
N GLN A 150 -5.28 -10.65 12.39
CA GLN A 150 -3.99 -10.81 11.71
C GLN A 150 -4.18 -11.08 10.22
N TRP A 151 -5.21 -11.85 9.85
CA TRP A 151 -5.58 -12.06 8.46
C TRP A 151 -6.08 -10.78 7.78
N ARG A 152 -6.91 -9.99 8.47
CA ARG A 152 -7.33 -8.66 7.99
C ARG A 152 -6.15 -7.71 7.81
N THR A 153 -5.17 -7.76 8.70
CA THR A 153 -3.93 -7.02 8.57
C THR A 153 -3.20 -7.38 7.27
N ASN A 154 -3.12 -8.66 6.95
CA ASN A 154 -2.53 -9.11 5.69
C ASN A 154 -3.33 -8.61 4.47
N SER A 155 -4.67 -8.59 4.55
CA SER A 155 -5.51 -8.02 3.48
C SER A 155 -5.21 -6.54 3.24
N LEU A 156 -5.09 -5.74 4.31
CA LEU A 156 -4.72 -4.33 4.21
C LEU A 156 -3.31 -4.14 3.65
N PHE A 157 -2.38 -4.99 4.06
CA PHE A 157 -1.00 -4.94 3.56
C PHE A 157 -0.90 -5.28 2.08
N ILE A 158 -1.72 -6.21 1.57
CA ILE A 158 -1.83 -6.50 0.14
C ILE A 158 -2.28 -5.26 -0.65
N VAL A 159 -3.31 -4.55 -0.17
CA VAL A 159 -3.77 -3.31 -0.82
C VAL A 159 -2.67 -2.24 -0.78
N TYR A 160 -1.97 -2.09 0.34
CA TYR A 160 -0.84 -1.18 0.46
C TYR A 160 0.28 -1.50 -0.56
N LEU A 161 0.61 -2.79 -0.74
CA LEU A 161 1.60 -3.22 -1.73
C LEU A 161 1.15 -2.93 -3.18
N GLN A 162 -0.13 -3.17 -3.50
CA GLN A 162 -0.71 -2.83 -4.81
C GLN A 162 -0.66 -1.32 -5.07
N VAL A 163 -0.96 -0.52 -4.04
CA VAL A 163 -0.84 0.94 -4.09
C VAL A 163 0.60 1.36 -4.39
N ASN A 164 1.59 0.82 -3.66
CA ASN A 164 3.00 1.14 -3.86
C ASN A 164 3.51 0.77 -5.26
N LEU A 165 2.92 -0.25 -5.88
CA LEU A 165 3.23 -0.65 -7.25
C LEU A 165 2.66 0.31 -8.30
N CYS A 166 1.44 0.82 -8.09
CA CYS A 166 0.77 1.77 -9.00
C CYS A 166 1.25 3.21 -8.82
N ARG A 167 1.50 3.60 -7.57
CA ARG A 167 1.95 4.94 -7.16
C ARG A 167 3.11 4.77 -6.19
N PRO A 168 4.36 4.74 -6.69
CA PRO A 168 5.53 4.58 -5.84
C PRO A 168 5.54 5.61 -4.72
N ASP A 169 5.81 5.12 -3.52
CA ASP A 169 5.67 5.89 -2.30
C ASP A 169 6.57 7.15 -2.31
N GLN A 170 5.98 8.29 -1.96
CA GLN A 170 6.71 9.53 -1.75
C GLN A 170 7.66 9.47 -0.54
N LEU A 171 7.52 8.45 0.33
CA LEU A 171 8.49 8.13 1.38
C LEU A 171 9.91 7.91 0.85
N LEU A 172 10.04 7.47 -0.41
CA LEU A 172 11.33 7.20 -1.05
C LEU A 172 11.93 8.42 -1.77
N ILE A 173 11.11 9.40 -2.15
CA ILE A 173 11.53 10.54 -2.98
C ILE A 173 12.35 11.58 -2.17
N GLY A 174 12.29 11.50 -0.83
CA GLY A 174 12.92 12.49 0.03
C GLY A 174 14.40 12.30 0.35
N GLY A 175 15.00 11.12 0.17
CA GLY A 175 16.37 10.85 0.68
C GLY A 175 16.57 11.10 2.20
N ILE A 176 15.49 11.40 2.93
CA ILE A 176 15.45 11.77 4.34
C ILE A 176 15.19 10.54 5.24
N VAL A 177 14.72 9.43 4.66
CA VAL A 177 13.99 8.40 5.42
C VAL A 177 14.70 7.05 5.42
N ASP A 178 15.95 7.03 5.87
CA ASP A 178 16.57 5.76 6.29
C ASP A 178 16.57 5.60 7.84
N ASN A 179 16.22 6.66 8.61
CA ASN A 179 16.39 6.64 10.09
C ASN A 179 15.12 6.82 10.94
N SER A 180 13.98 7.27 10.39
CA SER A 180 12.76 7.47 11.18
C SER A 180 11.47 7.34 10.36
N LEU A 181 10.65 6.34 10.71
CA LEU A 181 9.34 6.09 10.11
C LEU A 181 8.40 7.29 10.24
N ILE A 182 8.36 7.93 11.40
CA ILE A 182 7.49 9.08 11.68
C ILE A 182 7.87 10.27 10.80
N ALA A 183 9.17 10.53 10.67
CA ALA A 183 9.67 11.61 9.80
C ALA A 183 9.31 11.34 8.33
N GLY A 184 9.40 10.08 7.90
CA GLY A 184 8.94 9.67 6.58
C GLY A 184 7.46 9.98 6.37
N LEU A 185 6.60 9.44 7.23
CA LEU A 185 5.15 9.64 7.12
C LEU A 185 4.79 11.14 7.13
N ALA A 186 5.44 11.94 7.98
CA ALA A 186 5.25 13.39 8.01
C ALA A 186 5.62 14.04 6.65
N ALA A 187 6.77 13.67 6.08
CA ALA A 187 7.20 14.17 4.77
C ALA A 187 6.21 13.78 3.67
N SER A 188 5.74 12.53 3.63
CA SER A 188 4.70 12.09 2.69
C SER A 188 3.40 12.86 2.87
N THR A 189 2.97 13.12 4.11
CA THR A 189 1.79 13.94 4.39
C THR A 189 1.95 15.36 3.87
N HIS A 190 3.12 15.99 4.02
CA HIS A 190 3.36 17.32 3.46
C HIS A 190 3.41 17.34 1.94
N LEU A 191 4.07 16.35 1.31
CA LEU A 191 4.13 16.21 -0.14
C LEU A 191 2.75 15.94 -0.74
N MET A 192 1.96 15.07 -0.13
CA MET A 192 0.56 14.79 -0.50
C MET A 192 -0.33 16.02 -0.41
N ARG A 193 0.05 17.04 0.38
CA ARG A 193 -0.65 18.33 0.47
C ARG A 193 -0.15 19.38 -0.51
N GLY A 194 0.87 19.08 -1.31
CA GLY A 194 1.46 20.03 -2.25
C GLY A 194 2.40 21.03 -1.58
N ASN A 195 2.76 20.81 -0.32
CA ASN A 195 3.79 21.59 0.37
C ASN A 195 5.18 21.07 -0.08
N PHE A 196 5.55 21.41 -1.30
CA PHE A 196 6.82 21.03 -1.94
C PHE A 196 8.03 21.83 -1.42
N VAL A 197 8.04 22.23 -0.14
CA VAL A 197 9.10 23.06 0.46
C VAL A 197 10.49 22.38 0.34
N ALA A 198 10.53 21.05 0.19
CA ALA A 198 11.75 20.26 0.01
C ALA A 198 12.08 19.87 -1.46
N VAL A 199 11.25 20.20 -2.44
CA VAL A 199 11.59 19.95 -3.86
C VAL A 199 12.68 20.94 -4.26
N ARG A 200 13.91 20.42 -4.30
CA ARG A 200 15.16 21.16 -4.53
C ARG A 200 15.04 22.22 -5.62
N ARG A 201 15.70 23.36 -5.37
CA ARG A 201 15.95 24.55 -6.21
C ARG A 201 16.56 24.28 -7.61
N SER A 202 16.52 23.07 -8.15
CA SER A 202 17.27 22.65 -9.34
C SER A 202 16.47 21.83 -10.37
N ALA A 203 15.18 21.57 -10.14
CA ALA A 203 14.29 21.03 -11.18
C ALA A 203 13.32 22.12 -11.62
N PRO A 204 13.15 22.39 -12.92
CA PRO A 204 12.14 23.34 -13.37
C PRO A 204 10.78 22.89 -12.82
N LEU A 205 10.01 23.89 -12.35
CA LEU A 205 8.64 23.84 -11.83
C LEU A 205 7.63 23.31 -12.86
N LEU A 206 7.91 22.18 -13.49
CA LEU A 206 6.85 21.32 -13.97
C LEU A 206 6.26 20.73 -12.71
N ALA A 207 5.13 21.27 -12.26
CA ALA A 207 4.23 20.52 -11.41
C ALA A 207 4.18 19.11 -12.01
N PRO A 208 4.67 18.08 -11.31
CA PRO A 208 4.58 16.73 -11.83
C PRO A 208 3.10 16.57 -12.16
N ARG A 209 2.76 16.35 -13.43
CA ARG A 209 1.40 15.89 -13.75
C ARG A 209 1.27 14.65 -12.89
N LEU A 210 0.49 14.75 -11.80
CA LEU A 210 0.32 13.64 -10.87
C LEU A 210 -0.08 12.46 -11.76
N GLY A 211 0.73 11.40 -11.72
CA GLY A 211 0.76 10.38 -12.75
C GLY A 211 -0.62 9.86 -13.11
N SER A 212 -0.77 9.40 -14.36
CA SER A 212 -2.02 8.92 -14.95
C SER A 212 -2.90 8.22 -13.91
N ASN A 213 -4.11 8.74 -13.71
CA ASN A 213 -5.09 8.21 -12.75
C ASN A 213 -5.53 6.76 -13.08
N GLU A 214 -5.05 6.19 -14.18
CA GLU A 214 -5.24 4.79 -14.59
C GLU A 214 -4.93 3.78 -13.48
N GLY A 215 -3.81 3.96 -12.76
CA GLY A 215 -3.43 3.05 -11.66
C GLY A 215 -4.40 3.11 -10.46
N VAL A 216 -4.90 4.30 -10.14
CA VAL A 216 -5.89 4.49 -9.05
C VAL A 216 -7.25 3.94 -9.47
N LEU A 217 -7.65 4.18 -10.72
CA LEU A 217 -8.90 3.67 -11.26
C LEU A 217 -8.92 2.14 -11.22
N ALA A 218 -7.79 1.49 -11.54
CA ALA A 218 -7.66 0.03 -11.46
C ALA A 218 -7.74 -0.53 -10.03
N LEU A 219 -7.47 0.29 -9.00
CA LEU A 219 -7.51 -0.09 -7.58
C LEU A 219 -8.72 0.49 -6.84
N LEU A 220 -9.68 1.10 -7.52
CA LEU A 220 -10.74 1.88 -6.89
C LEU A 220 -11.62 1.02 -5.95
N SER A 221 -11.92 -0.22 -6.37
CA SER A 221 -12.64 -1.20 -5.55
C SER A 221 -11.86 -1.59 -4.30
N GLU A 222 -10.57 -1.84 -4.43
CA GLU A 222 -9.65 -2.26 -3.38
C GLU A 222 -9.43 -1.14 -2.37
N LEU A 223 -9.28 0.10 -2.83
CA LEU A 223 -9.17 1.29 -1.98
C LEU A 223 -10.46 1.55 -1.20
N SER A 224 -11.62 1.38 -1.83
CA SER A 224 -12.93 1.52 -1.18
C SER A 224 -13.15 0.43 -0.13
N ALA A 225 -12.77 -0.82 -0.45
CA ALA A 225 -12.81 -1.93 0.50
C ALA A 225 -11.81 -1.76 1.65
N ALA A 226 -10.63 -1.17 1.38
CA ALA A 226 -9.66 -0.84 2.41
C ALA A 226 -10.17 0.24 3.36
N LEU A 227 -10.86 1.28 2.86
CA LEU A 227 -11.54 2.27 3.72
C LEU A 227 -12.55 1.59 4.63
N ALA A 228 -13.37 0.69 4.09
CA ALA A 228 -14.30 -0.11 4.89
C ALA A 228 -13.55 -0.90 5.97
N SER A 229 -12.48 -1.60 5.60
CA SER A 229 -11.65 -2.35 6.56
C SER A 229 -10.99 -1.47 7.62
N ILE A 230 -10.61 -0.23 7.32
CA ILE A 230 -9.97 0.66 8.29
C ILE A 230 -10.97 1.22 9.32
N PHE A 231 -12.23 1.44 8.92
CA PHE A 231 -13.24 2.14 9.73
C PHE A 231 -14.45 1.29 10.17
N SER A 232 -14.58 0.05 9.71
CA SER A 232 -15.69 -0.86 10.07
C SER A 232 -15.60 -1.38 11.52
N ASP A 233 -14.42 -1.33 12.15
CA ASP A 233 -14.23 -1.92 13.49
C ASP A 233 -14.61 -0.98 14.63
N ASP A 234 -15.16 -1.60 15.69
CA ASP A 234 -15.35 -0.93 16.97
C ASP A 234 -14.02 -0.35 17.45
N SER A 235 -14.04 0.94 17.79
CA SER A 235 -12.88 1.67 18.31
C SER A 235 -12.16 0.99 19.49
N GLN A 236 -12.80 0.02 20.15
CA GLN A 236 -12.24 -0.80 21.22
C GLN A 236 -11.24 -1.87 20.71
N ASN A 237 -11.32 -2.27 19.45
CA ASN A 237 -10.42 -3.28 18.86
C ASN A 237 -9.07 -2.70 18.44
N VAL A 238 -8.97 -1.37 18.34
CA VAL A 238 -7.79 -0.63 17.90
C VAL A 238 -6.58 -0.87 18.82
N SER A 239 -6.81 -1.14 20.11
CA SER A 239 -5.73 -1.47 21.06
C SER A 239 -5.09 -2.84 20.83
N TYR A 240 -5.77 -3.73 20.10
CA TYR A 240 -5.27 -5.06 19.75
C TYR A 240 -4.61 -5.10 18.37
N GLU A 241 -4.76 -4.02 17.58
CA GLU A 241 -4.04 -3.88 16.31
C GLU A 241 -2.56 -3.65 16.56
N ALA A 242 -1.72 -4.31 15.76
CA ALA A 242 -0.29 -4.09 15.81
C ALA A 242 0.11 -2.72 15.19
N PRO A 243 1.26 -2.13 15.58
CA PRO A 243 1.64 -0.80 15.12
C PRO A 243 1.79 -0.69 13.60
N TRP A 244 2.22 -1.75 12.91
CA TRP A 244 2.32 -1.77 11.45
C TRP A 244 0.97 -1.65 10.74
N VAL A 245 -0.13 -2.08 11.36
CA VAL A 245 -1.49 -1.87 10.83
C VAL A 245 -1.80 -0.39 10.74
N THR A 246 -1.40 0.39 11.75
CA THR A 246 -1.59 1.85 11.77
C THR A 246 -0.78 2.50 10.65
N VAL A 247 0.47 2.05 10.45
CA VAL A 247 1.34 2.56 9.38
C VAL A 247 0.78 2.28 8.00
N THR A 248 0.41 1.03 7.72
CA THR A 248 -0.09 0.62 6.40
C THR A 248 -1.44 1.25 6.10
N SER A 249 -2.33 1.29 7.08
CA SER A 249 -3.62 1.98 6.94
C SER A 249 -3.42 3.47 6.65
N TYR A 250 -2.50 4.14 7.35
CA TYR A 250 -2.19 5.55 7.08
C TYR A 250 -1.61 5.75 5.67
N GLY A 251 -0.73 4.87 5.21
CA GLY A 251 -0.21 4.89 3.85
C GLY A 251 -1.31 4.76 2.78
N VAL A 252 -2.25 3.84 2.96
CA VAL A 252 -3.43 3.70 2.08
C VAL A 252 -4.29 4.97 2.11
N LEU A 253 -4.54 5.55 3.30
CA LEU A 253 -5.27 6.81 3.42
C LEU A 253 -4.58 7.97 2.70
N LEU A 254 -3.25 8.06 2.76
CA LEU A 254 -2.49 9.06 2.01
C LEU A 254 -2.65 8.87 0.50
N CYS A 255 -2.63 7.62 0.00
CA CYS A 255 -2.89 7.35 -1.42
C CYS A 255 -4.29 7.81 -1.85
N ILE A 256 -5.30 7.50 -1.04
CA ILE A 256 -6.69 7.92 -1.29
C ILE A 256 -6.79 9.45 -1.29
N TRP A 257 -6.13 10.11 -0.32
CA TRP A 257 -6.08 11.57 -0.28
C TRP A 257 -5.45 12.14 -1.55
N GLY A 258 -4.29 11.60 -1.96
CA GLY A 258 -3.62 12.00 -3.19
C GLY A 258 -4.51 11.83 -4.42
N ALA A 259 -5.18 10.69 -4.55
CA ALA A 259 -6.15 10.41 -5.61
C ALA A 259 -7.32 11.40 -5.64
N LEU A 260 -7.92 11.68 -4.47
CA LEU A 260 -9.00 12.67 -4.34
C LEU A 260 -8.53 14.07 -4.76
N ARG A 261 -7.31 14.47 -4.36
CA ARG A 261 -6.74 15.76 -4.77
C ARG A 261 -6.54 15.84 -6.28
N CYS A 262 -5.93 14.82 -6.90
CA CYS A 262 -5.77 14.74 -8.36
C CYS A 262 -7.10 14.90 -9.08
N ALA A 263 -8.09 14.10 -8.68
CA ALA A 263 -9.40 14.12 -9.28
C ALA A 263 -10.09 15.48 -9.09
N THR A 264 -9.98 16.07 -7.89
CA THR A 264 -10.52 17.42 -7.61
C THR A 264 -9.88 18.48 -8.51
N THR A 265 -8.56 18.46 -8.66
CA THR A 265 -7.84 19.41 -9.50
C THR A 265 -8.21 19.25 -10.97
N GLU A 266 -8.29 18.02 -11.48
CA GLU A 266 -8.68 17.76 -12.88
C GLU A 266 -10.11 18.22 -13.17
N ILE A 267 -11.05 17.95 -12.25
CA ILE A 267 -12.43 18.43 -12.37
C ILE A 267 -12.47 19.97 -12.34
N ARG A 268 -11.72 20.60 -11.43
CA ARG A 268 -11.66 22.07 -11.33
C ARG A 268 -11.05 22.70 -12.58
N ASP A 269 -9.98 22.13 -13.12
CA ASP A 269 -9.35 22.61 -14.35
C ASP A 269 -10.30 22.47 -15.55
N HIS A 270 -11.06 21.38 -15.62
CA HIS A 270 -12.08 21.19 -16.63
C HIS A 270 -13.21 22.22 -16.48
N LEU A 271 -13.71 22.45 -15.27
CA LEU A 271 -14.71 23.48 -14.97
C LEU A 271 -14.22 24.88 -15.36
N ASN A 272 -12.96 25.22 -15.06
CA ASN A 272 -12.38 26.51 -15.39
C ASN A 272 -12.19 26.69 -16.91
N THR A 273 -11.95 25.60 -17.64
CA THR A 273 -11.67 25.63 -19.09
C THR A 273 -12.93 25.61 -19.93
N PHE A 274 -13.87 24.72 -19.59
CA PHE A 274 -15.06 24.43 -20.40
C PHE A 274 -16.35 24.97 -19.78
N ASN A 275 -16.33 25.43 -18.52
CA ASN A 275 -17.50 25.90 -17.77
C ASN A 275 -18.64 24.87 -17.62
N GLU A 276 -18.31 23.60 -17.86
CA GLU A 276 -19.20 22.44 -17.79
C GLU A 276 -18.58 21.37 -16.89
N LEU A 277 -19.42 20.49 -16.32
CA LEU A 277 -18.92 19.34 -15.56
C LEU A 277 -18.30 18.30 -16.52
N PRO A 278 -17.20 17.65 -16.13
CA PRO A 278 -16.70 16.49 -16.87
C PRO A 278 -17.76 15.40 -16.95
N ARG A 279 -17.69 14.54 -17.97
CA ARG A 279 -18.66 13.44 -18.10
C ARG A 279 -18.51 12.48 -16.92
N THR A 280 -19.61 11.92 -16.44
CA THR A 280 -19.62 10.97 -15.32
C THR A 280 -18.78 9.71 -15.57
N SER A 281 -18.51 9.38 -16.83
CA SER A 281 -17.63 8.28 -17.26
C SER A 281 -16.14 8.63 -17.24
N GLU A 282 -15.76 9.90 -17.04
CA GLU A 282 -14.35 10.29 -17.00
C GLU A 282 -13.68 9.77 -15.71
N PRO A 283 -12.40 9.33 -15.78
CA PRO A 283 -11.71 8.76 -14.63
C PRO A 283 -11.72 9.64 -13.38
N CYS A 284 -11.56 10.95 -13.52
CA CYS A 284 -11.59 11.90 -12.40
C CYS A 284 -12.94 11.91 -11.69
N MET A 285 -14.05 11.86 -12.44
CA MET A 285 -15.40 11.80 -11.89
C MET A 285 -15.66 10.48 -11.17
N LEU A 286 -15.23 9.36 -11.75
CA LEU A 286 -15.36 8.04 -11.14
C LEU A 286 -14.59 7.94 -9.82
N ILE A 287 -13.32 8.36 -9.83
CA ILE A 287 -12.44 8.33 -8.65
C ILE A 287 -13.00 9.23 -7.55
N PHE A 288 -13.36 10.49 -7.89
CA PHE A 288 -13.88 11.43 -6.90
C PHE A 288 -15.16 10.91 -6.25
N ASN A 289 -16.17 10.55 -7.05
CA ASN A 289 -17.46 10.16 -6.51
C ASN A 289 -17.37 8.85 -5.70
N ALA A 290 -16.65 7.83 -6.17
CA ALA A 290 -16.54 6.56 -5.44
C ALA A 290 -15.80 6.72 -4.10
N LEU A 291 -14.71 7.48 -4.07
CA LEU A 291 -13.95 7.69 -2.84
C LEU A 291 -14.69 8.61 -1.85
N ILE A 292 -15.37 9.66 -2.32
CA ILE A 292 -16.20 10.51 -1.45
C ILE A 292 -17.42 9.74 -0.94
N GLU A 293 -18.06 8.92 -1.77
CA GLU A 293 -19.14 8.04 -1.35
C GLU A 293 -18.69 7.09 -0.22
N ALA A 294 -17.52 6.44 -0.38
CA ALA A 294 -16.93 5.64 0.68
C ALA A 294 -16.61 6.47 1.94
N THR A 295 -16.09 7.68 1.77
CA THR A 295 -15.74 8.59 2.88
C THR A 295 -16.98 9.00 3.70
N LEU A 296 -18.08 9.32 3.02
CA LEU A 296 -19.34 9.74 3.65
C LEU A 296 -19.98 8.61 4.46
N LEU A 297 -19.80 7.34 4.11
CA LEU A 297 -20.28 6.21 4.90
C LEU A 297 -19.63 6.12 6.30
N TYR A 298 -18.37 6.54 6.40
CA TYR A 298 -17.56 6.45 7.63
C TYR A 298 -17.36 7.79 8.34
N SER A 299 -17.79 8.89 7.75
CA SER A 299 -17.71 10.21 8.38
C SER A 299 -18.61 10.29 9.63
N PRO A 300 -18.10 10.82 10.76
CA PRO A 300 -18.90 11.04 11.96
C PRO A 300 -20.10 11.97 11.73
N ALA A 301 -19.97 12.92 10.80
CA ALA A 301 -20.98 13.94 10.51
C ALA A 301 -22.24 13.36 9.85
N THR A 302 -22.10 12.28 9.10
CA THR A 302 -23.17 11.61 8.33
C THR A 302 -23.59 10.27 8.93
N ARG A 303 -23.00 9.86 10.06
CA ARG A 303 -23.21 8.55 10.70
C ARG A 303 -24.67 8.22 11.05
N ARG A 304 -25.54 9.23 11.19
CA ARG A 304 -26.97 9.05 11.52
C ARG A 304 -27.86 8.75 10.31
N ASP A 305 -27.36 8.98 9.09
CA ASP A 305 -28.15 8.91 7.84
C ASP A 305 -27.48 7.96 6.83
N ARG A 306 -26.95 6.83 7.32
CA ARG A 306 -26.20 5.84 6.50
C ARG A 306 -27.02 5.26 5.35
N ASP A 307 -28.34 5.29 5.45
CA ASP A 307 -29.25 4.72 4.45
C ASP A 307 -29.58 5.71 3.33
N ALA A 308 -29.32 7.01 3.51
CA ALA A 308 -29.57 8.04 2.50
C ALA A 308 -28.28 8.41 1.77
N ARG A 309 -28.24 8.14 0.47
CA ARG A 309 -27.15 8.59 -0.41
C ARG A 309 -27.16 10.11 -0.49
N ASP A 310 -26.00 10.74 -0.29
CA ASP A 310 -25.87 12.20 -0.44
C ASP A 310 -26.29 12.61 -1.88
N PRO A 311 -27.30 13.48 -2.04
CA PRO A 311 -27.85 13.82 -3.34
C PRO A 311 -26.87 14.59 -4.25
N ARG A 312 -25.76 15.09 -3.69
CA ARG A 312 -24.71 15.77 -4.44
C ARG A 312 -23.80 14.80 -5.19
N LEU A 313 -23.72 13.54 -4.73
CA LEU A 313 -22.97 12.49 -5.42
C LEU A 313 -23.58 12.22 -6.80
N TRP A 314 -22.74 12.14 -7.81
CA TRP A 314 -23.14 11.90 -9.20
C TRP A 314 -24.15 12.92 -9.75
N SER A 315 -24.28 14.10 -9.12
CA SER A 315 -25.13 15.18 -9.60
C SER A 315 -24.64 15.70 -10.94
N THR A 316 -25.58 15.94 -11.86
CA THR A 316 -25.33 16.65 -13.12
C THR A 316 -25.48 18.16 -12.98
N ASP A 317 -25.99 18.64 -11.84
CA ASP A 317 -26.08 20.05 -11.51
C ASP A 317 -24.70 20.55 -11.02
N ARG A 318 -24.16 21.52 -11.76
CA ARG A 318 -22.85 22.13 -11.50
C ARG A 318 -22.77 22.76 -10.13
N GLU A 319 -23.74 23.58 -9.73
CA GLU A 319 -23.65 24.32 -8.47
C GLU A 319 -23.69 23.35 -7.28
N VAL A 320 -24.58 22.35 -7.37
CA VAL A 320 -24.71 21.30 -6.37
C VAL A 320 -23.42 20.49 -6.27
N PHE A 321 -22.84 20.08 -7.40
CA PHE A 321 -21.60 19.29 -7.43
C PHE A 321 -20.38 20.11 -6.96
N SER A 322 -20.27 21.38 -7.35
CA SER A 322 -19.18 22.26 -6.94
C SER A 322 -19.12 22.43 -5.41
N THR A 323 -20.27 22.48 -4.72
CA THR A 323 -20.25 22.50 -3.24
C THR A 323 -19.64 21.23 -2.63
N LEU A 324 -19.92 20.06 -3.21
CA LEU A 324 -19.33 18.80 -2.78
C LEU A 324 -17.83 18.74 -3.13
N LEU A 325 -17.45 19.26 -4.30
CA LEU A 325 -16.07 19.34 -4.75
C LEU A 325 -15.18 20.13 -3.77
N GLU A 326 -15.66 21.28 -3.30
CA GLU A 326 -14.94 22.11 -2.33
C GLU A 326 -14.89 21.47 -0.93
N GLN A 327 -15.94 20.78 -0.51
CA GLN A 327 -16.00 20.14 0.80
C GLN A 327 -15.31 18.78 0.87
N GLY A 328 -15.20 18.06 -0.26
CA GLY A 328 -14.78 16.66 -0.29
C GLY A 328 -13.40 16.41 0.31
N GLN A 329 -12.44 17.30 0.04
CA GLN A 329 -11.10 17.18 0.62
C GLN A 329 -11.08 17.42 2.13
N LEU A 330 -11.90 18.34 2.64
CA LEU A 330 -12.02 18.61 4.07
C LEU A 330 -12.66 17.43 4.80
N LEU A 331 -13.74 16.88 4.24
CA LEU A 331 -14.40 15.68 4.76
C LEU A 331 -13.43 14.49 4.87
N PHE A 332 -12.60 14.29 3.85
CA PHE A 332 -11.58 13.25 3.90
C PHE A 332 -10.49 13.54 4.93
N ALA A 333 -9.99 14.78 4.99
CA ALA A 333 -8.99 15.18 5.97
C ALA A 333 -9.48 14.97 7.41
N ASP A 334 -10.75 15.27 7.70
CA ASP A 334 -11.36 15.05 9.01
C ASP A 334 -11.52 13.55 9.34
N LEU A 335 -11.78 12.72 8.32
CA LEU A 335 -11.77 11.27 8.47
C LEU A 335 -10.36 10.76 8.84
N VAL A 336 -9.30 11.27 8.20
CA VAL A 336 -7.91 10.92 8.54
C VAL A 336 -7.54 11.43 9.95
N LYS A 337 -7.96 12.64 10.34
CA LYS A 337 -7.80 13.14 11.72
C LYS A 337 -8.47 12.19 12.72
N THR A 338 -9.68 11.72 12.42
CA THR A 338 -10.43 10.77 13.25
C THR A 338 -9.69 9.43 13.37
N PHE A 339 -9.14 8.91 12.27
CA PHE A 339 -8.29 7.72 12.27
C PHE A 339 -7.10 7.84 13.24
N CYS A 340 -6.37 8.97 13.20
CA CYS A 340 -5.23 9.21 14.08
C CYS A 340 -5.66 9.37 15.55
N GLN A 341 -6.82 9.99 15.80
CA GLN A 341 -7.39 10.14 17.15
C GLN A 341 -7.86 8.83 17.77
N GLN A 342 -8.26 7.84 16.98
CA GLN A 342 -8.62 6.51 17.49
C GLN A 342 -7.38 5.68 17.85
N ARG A 343 -6.24 5.96 17.23
CA ARG A 343 -4.99 5.19 17.35
C ARG A 343 -3.95 5.86 18.27
N LEU A 344 -4.39 6.38 19.43
CA LEU A 344 -3.50 7.02 20.41
C LEU A 344 -2.55 6.04 21.13
N VAL A 345 -2.85 4.74 21.07
CA VAL A 345 -2.04 3.68 21.69
C VAL A 345 -0.62 3.64 21.09
N TRP A 346 -0.49 3.92 19.80
CA TRP A 346 0.78 3.91 19.08
C TRP A 346 1.27 5.33 18.87
N SER A 347 2.57 5.59 19.07
CA SER A 347 3.18 6.93 18.91
C SER A 347 2.93 7.55 17.53
N ILE A 348 2.72 6.74 16.50
CA ILE A 348 2.39 7.15 15.13
C ILE A 348 1.09 7.96 15.09
N GLY A 349 0.04 7.55 15.81
CA GLY A 349 -1.26 8.22 15.80
C GLY A 349 -1.18 9.68 16.28
N PRO A 350 -0.70 9.94 17.51
CA PRO A 350 -0.48 11.30 18.01
C PRO A 350 0.49 12.11 17.16
N SER A 351 1.56 11.50 16.66
CA SER A 351 2.56 12.19 15.82
C SER A 351 1.94 12.68 14.51
N MET A 352 1.21 11.81 13.81
CA MET A 352 0.53 12.19 12.57
C MET A 352 -0.62 13.14 12.82
N LEU A 353 -1.32 13.04 13.96
CA LEU A 353 -2.32 14.03 14.34
C LEU A 353 -1.71 15.42 14.55
N ALA A 354 -0.50 15.51 15.12
CA ALA A 354 0.21 16.78 15.25
C ALA A 354 0.56 17.36 13.87
N VAL A 355 1.13 16.54 12.97
CA VAL A 355 1.40 16.93 11.57
C VAL A 355 0.12 17.40 10.86
N LEU A 356 -1.02 16.75 11.12
CA LEU A 356 -2.31 17.13 10.57
C LEU A 356 -2.92 18.40 11.19
N ARG A 357 -2.44 18.83 12.36
CA ARG A 357 -2.87 20.05 13.09
C ARG A 357 -2.00 21.26 12.84
N GLU A 358 -0.73 21.08 12.45
CA GLU A 358 0.15 22.14 11.94
C GLU A 358 -0.35 22.76 10.62
N ILE A 359 -1.49 22.26 10.15
CA ILE A 359 -2.17 22.61 8.94
C ILE A 359 -3.24 23.66 9.29
N PRO A 360 -3.20 24.88 8.71
CA PRO A 360 -4.32 25.79 8.84
C PRO A 360 -5.55 25.13 8.23
N ASP A 361 -6.63 25.03 9.01
CA ASP A 361 -7.96 24.85 8.46
C ASP A 361 -8.18 26.01 7.48
N ALA A 362 -8.75 25.75 6.30
CA ALA A 362 -8.81 26.71 5.19
C ALA A 362 -9.65 27.99 5.45
N THR A 363 -9.90 28.33 6.72
CA THR A 363 -10.65 29.50 7.18
C THR A 363 -9.77 30.71 7.51
N THR A 364 -8.45 30.63 7.43
CA THR A 364 -7.55 31.77 7.78
C THR A 364 -6.91 32.50 6.60
N CYS A 365 -7.32 32.26 5.35
CA CYS A 365 -6.78 32.99 4.19
C CYS A 365 -7.65 34.14 3.66
N ASP A 366 -8.79 34.45 4.29
CA ASP A 366 -9.67 35.56 3.86
C ASP A 366 -9.61 36.78 4.81
N SER A 367 -8.51 36.94 5.55
CA SER A 367 -8.32 38.10 6.43
C SER A 367 -6.88 38.59 6.42
N GLU A 368 -6.42 39.09 5.28
CA GLU A 368 -5.53 40.26 5.18
C GLU A 368 -5.88 41.11 3.96
#